data_AF-A0A2L2YXB9-F1
#
_entry.id   AF-A0A2L2YXB9-F1
#
_cell.length_a   1.000
_cell.length_b   1.000
_cell.length_c   1.000
_cell.angle_alpha   90.00
_cell.angle_beta   90.00
_cell.angle_gamma   90.00
#
_symmetry.space_group_name_H-M   'P 1'
#
loop_
_entity.id
_entity.type
_entity.pdbx_description
1 polymer ?
#
loop_
_entity_poly.entity_id
_entity_poly.type
_entity_poly.pdbx_seq_one_letter_code
_entity_poly.pdbx_strand_id
1 'polypeptide(L)' 'LASDLMNILDEAYNTDVVLSTGGENIKAHKIILQARSPVFQKMFDHDLIEAANNTVDVSDIGSATMKRLVNF' A
#
# COMPACT_ATOMS: atom_id res chain seq x y z
N LEU A 1 -11.32 -1.39 16.14
CA LEU A 1 -10.52 -2.15 15.14
C LEU A 1 -10.31 -1.37 13.85
N ALA A 2 -11.34 -1.04 13.07
CA ALA A 2 -11.16 -0.26 11.83
C ALA A 2 -10.53 1.13 12.08
N SER A 3 -10.97 1.82 13.13
CA SER A 3 -10.36 3.08 13.60
C SER A 3 -8.90 2.94 13.99
N ASP A 4 -8.52 1.83 14.63
CA ASP A 4 -7.15 1.60 15.08
C ASP A 4 -6.23 1.35 13.87
N LEU A 5 -6.71 0.58 12.88
CA LEU A 5 -6.01 0.37 11.60
C LEU A 5 -5.88 1.66 10.78
N MET A 6 -6.86 2.54 10.84
CA MET A 6 -6.81 3.85 10.19
C MET A 6 -5.78 4.76 10.87
N ASN A 7 -5.76 4.79 12.21
CA ASN A 7 -4.78 5.59 12.95
C ASN A 7 -3.33 5.16 12.66
N ILE A 8 -3.04 3.84 12.64
CA ILE A 8 -1.68 3.38 12.31
C ILE A 8 -1.27 3.71 10.87
N LEU A 9 -2.23 3.80 9.94
CA LEU A 9 -1.98 4.24 8.57
C LEU A 9 -1.69 5.74 8.51
N ASP A 10 -2.51 6.56 9.16
CA ASP A 10 -2.36 8.02 9.21
C ASP A 10 -1.05 8.44 9.89
N GLU A 11 -0.65 7.73 10.95
CA GLU A 11 0.64 7.94 11.63
C GLU A 11 1.82 7.29 10.88
N ALA A 12 1.54 6.57 9.79
CA ALA A 12 2.50 5.76 9.03
C ALA A 12 3.31 4.76 9.89
N TYR A 13 2.72 4.29 11.00
CA TYR A 13 3.34 3.40 11.96
C TYR A 13 3.52 2.00 11.37
N ASN A 14 4.76 1.48 11.41
CA ASN A 14 5.13 0.17 10.84
C ASN A 14 4.67 -0.07 9.39
N THR A 15 4.61 0.99 8.58
CA THR A 15 4.38 0.86 7.14
C THR A 15 5.58 0.19 6.47
N ASP A 16 5.32 -0.78 5.60
CA ASP A 16 6.32 -1.67 5.00
C ASP A 16 6.31 -1.61 3.46
N VAL A 17 5.47 -0.73 2.89
CA VAL A 17 5.44 -0.42 1.45
C VAL A 17 5.12 1.05 1.19
N VAL A 18 5.69 1.58 0.11
CA VAL A 18 5.37 2.88 -0.48
C VAL A 18 4.75 2.64 -1.85
N LEU A 19 3.54 3.14 -2.08
CA LEU A 19 2.89 3.15 -3.39
C LEU A 19 3.21 4.49 -4.07
N SER A 20 3.97 4.48 -5.15
CA SER A 20 4.20 5.66 -5.98
C SER A 20 3.12 5.71 -7.06
N THR A 21 2.35 6.78 -7.12
CA THR A 21 1.19 6.90 -8.03
C THR A 21 0.95 8.36 -8.37
N GLY A 22 0.85 8.69 -9.66
CA GLY A 22 0.56 10.04 -10.13
C GLY A 22 1.54 11.11 -9.60
N GLY A 23 2.80 10.73 -9.32
CA GLY A 23 3.82 11.62 -8.74
C GLY A 23 3.73 11.79 -7.22
N GLU A 24 2.83 11.08 -6.53
CA GLU A 24 2.74 11.07 -5.07
C GLU A 24 3.18 9.72 -4.50
N ASN A 25 3.71 9.76 -3.27
CA ASN A 25 4.07 8.55 -2.52
C ASN A 25 3.12 8.35 -1.35
N ILE A 26 2.54 7.15 -1.26
CA ILE A 26 1.58 6.77 -0.22
C ILE A 26 2.19 5.62 0.59
N LYS A 27 2.43 5.83 1.88
CA LYS A 27 2.86 4.75 2.78
C LYS A 27 1.66 3.88 3.16
N ALA A 28 1.85 2.57 3.19
CA ALA A 28 0.80 1.60 3.51
C ALA A 28 1.38 0.32 4.12
N HIS A 29 0.49 -0.61 4.47
CA HIS A 29 0.83 -1.92 5.02
C HIS A 29 0.51 -3.01 4.00
N LYS A 30 1.51 -3.82 3.62
CA LYS A 30 1.34 -4.93 2.69
C LYS A 30 0.22 -5.85 3.15
N ILE A 31 0.22 -6.25 4.42
CA ILE A 31 -0.79 -7.19 4.96
C ILE A 31 -2.23 -6.69 4.75
N ILE A 32 -2.47 -5.39 4.92
CA ILE A 32 -3.81 -4.80 4.70
C ILE A 32 -4.12 -4.79 3.21
N LEU A 33 -3.17 -4.38 2.36
CA LEU A 33 -3.34 -4.38 0.91
C LEU A 33 -3.61 -5.80 0.35
N GLN A 34 -2.88 -6.82 0.81
CA GLN A 34 -3.07 -8.22 0.42
C GLN A 34 -4.46 -8.72 0.83
N ALA A 35 -4.91 -8.41 2.05
CA ALA A 35 -6.23 -8.81 2.53
C ALA A 35 -7.37 -8.17 1.73
N ARG A 36 -7.14 -6.98 1.16
CA ARG A 36 -8.16 -6.18 0.45
C ARG A 36 -8.14 -6.32 -1.06
N SER A 37 -7.04 -6.80 -1.64
CA SER A 37 -6.87 -6.88 -3.08
C SER A 37 -6.10 -8.15 -3.46
N PRO A 38 -6.72 -9.07 -4.22
CA PRO A 38 -6.02 -10.23 -4.78
C PRO A 38 -4.85 -9.86 -5.68
N VAL A 39 -4.83 -8.64 -6.24
CA VAL A 39 -3.71 -8.12 -7.03
C VAL A 39 -2.52 -7.85 -6.12
N PHE A 40 -2.73 -7.12 -5.02
CA PHE A 40 -1.66 -6.88 -4.04
C PHE A 40 -1.24 -8.16 -3.32
N GLN A 41 -2.17 -9.09 -3.08
CA GLN A 41 -1.86 -10.42 -2.55
C GLN A 41 -0.83 -11.13 -3.43
N LYS A 42 -1.13 -11.29 -4.72
CA LYS A 42 -0.23 -11.95 -5.68
C LYS A 42 1.08 -11.18 -5.87
N MET A 43 1.02 -9.84 -5.91
CA MET A 43 2.20 -8.98 -6.01
C MET A 43 3.16 -9.26 -4.85
N PHE A 44 2.67 -9.13 -3.61
CA PHE A 44 3.51 -9.27 -2.41
C PHE A 44 3.88 -10.73 -2.05
N ASP A 45 3.12 -11.72 -2.50
CA ASP A 45 3.49 -13.14 -2.36
C ASP A 45 4.72 -13.50 -3.21
N HIS A 46 4.93 -12.80 -4.33
CA HIS A 46 6.06 -13.03 -5.25
C HIS A 46 7.21 -12.02 -5.04
N ASP A 47 6.94 -10.84 -4.48
CA ASP A 47 7.90 -9.72 -4.30
C ASP A 47 8.86 -9.84 -3.11
N LEU A 48 9.02 -11.01 -2.49
CA LEU A 48 10.06 -11.22 -1.47
C LEU A 48 11.49 -10.98 -2.02
N ILE A 49 11.66 -10.86 -3.35
CA ILE A 49 12.95 -10.72 -4.04
C ILE A 49 13.23 -9.27 -4.49
N GLU A 50 12.23 -8.44 -4.81
CA GLU A 50 12.42 -7.04 -5.26
C GLU A 50 12.52 -6.03 -4.10
N ALA A 51 12.84 -6.53 -2.90
CA ALA A 51 12.81 -5.85 -1.61
C ALA A 51 13.93 -4.81 -1.37
N ALA A 52 14.59 -4.29 -2.40
CA ALA A 52 15.64 -3.29 -2.17
C ALA A 52 15.06 -1.95 -1.68
N ASN A 53 13.88 -1.55 -2.20
CA ASN A 53 13.32 -0.21 -1.95
C ASN A 53 11.88 -0.18 -1.40
N ASN A 54 11.20 -1.33 -1.26
CA ASN A 54 9.80 -1.44 -0.79
C ASN A 54 8.85 -0.39 -1.41
N THR A 55 9.11 0.00 -2.66
CA THR A 55 8.35 1.02 -3.38
C THR A 55 7.76 0.37 -4.62
N VAL A 56 6.43 0.41 -4.73
CA VAL A 56 5.68 -0.10 -5.87
C VAL A 56 5.24 1.09 -6.71
N ASP A 57 5.68 1.14 -7.97
CA ASP A 57 5.17 2.12 -8.92
C ASP A 57 3.84 1.65 -9.51
N VAL A 58 2.80 2.46 -9.34
CA VAL A 58 1.44 2.22 -9.82
C VAL A 58 1.04 3.37 -10.73
N SER A 59 1.41 3.24 -12.01
CA SER A 59 1.15 4.23 -13.04
C SER A 59 -0.29 4.17 -13.61
N ASP A 60 -0.95 3.01 -13.51
CA ASP A 60 -2.30 2.78 -14.05
C ASP A 60 -3.43 3.42 -13.22
N ILE A 61 -3.15 3.79 -11.97
CA ILE A 61 -4.13 4.33 -11.02
C ILE A 61 -3.62 5.70 -10.55
N GLY A 62 -4.51 6.70 -10.52
CA GLY A 62 -4.19 8.02 -9.97
C GLY A 62 -4.17 8.06 -8.43
N SER A 63 -3.41 9.00 -7.85
CA SER A 63 -3.18 9.10 -6.40
C SER A 63 -4.47 9.18 -5.58
N ALA A 64 -5.47 9.93 -6.03
CA ALA A 64 -6.77 10.03 -5.37
C ALA A 64 -7.53 8.71 -5.28
N THR A 65 -7.49 7.90 -6.35
CA THR A 65 -8.12 6.58 -6.37
C THR A 65 -7.36 5.61 -5.49
N MET A 66 -6.03 5.67 -5.51
CA MET A 66 -5.20 4.84 -4.65
C MET A 66 -5.45 5.14 -3.16
N LYS A 67 -5.49 6.41 -2.76
CA LYS A 67 -5.82 6.79 -1.38
C LYS A 67 -7.18 6.25 -0.93
N ARG A 68 -8.19 6.24 -1.81
CA ARG A 68 -9.50 5.64 -1.49
C ARG A 68 -9.41 4.14 -1.28
N LEU A 69 -8.57 3.43 -2.04
CA LEU A 69 -8.37 1.99 -1.87
C LEU A 69 -7.68 1.65 -0.55
N VAL A 70 -6.70 2.48 -0.13
CA VAL A 70 -5.95 2.29 1.11
C VAL A 70 -6.76 2.68 2.35
N ASN A 71 -7.62 3.71 2.26
CA ASN A 71 -8.38 4.24 3.41
C ASN A 71 -9.74 3.54 3.67
N PHE A 72 -10.24 2.72 2.75
CA PHE A 72 -11.50 1.98 2.95
C PHE A 72 -11.26 0.69 3.71
#